data_AF-A0A7Y5KNK6-F1
#
_entry.id   AF-A0A7Y5KNK6-F1
#
_cell.length_a   1.000
_cell.length_b   1.000
_cell.length_c   1.000
_cell.angle_alpha   90.00
_cell.angle_beta   90.00
_cell.angle_gamma   90.00
#
_symmetry.space_group_name_H-M   'P 1'
#
loop_
_entity.id
_entity.type
_entity.pdbx_description
1 polymer ?
#
loop_
_entity_poly.entity_id
_entity_poly.type
_entity_poly.pdbx_seq_one_letter_code
_entity_poly.pdbx_strand_id
1 'polypeptide(L)' 'AGTVLVDHDGGTVEVRAGQSVLTRGGERIRYSCGPEGAEYVAVCLPAFRPDTVHRDEDDATSAGEVPQ' A
#
# COMPACT_ATOMS: atom_id res chain seq x y z
N ALA A 1 1.69 1.41 20.13
CA ALA A 1 0.83 0.46 19.40
C ALA A 1 0.96 0.68 17.89
N GLY A 2 1.14 -0.39 17.12
CA GLY A 2 1.37 -0.27 15.68
C GLY A 2 0.21 0.37 14.91
N THR A 3 0.56 1.15 13.88
CA THR A 3 -0.40 1.90 13.05
C THR A 3 0.02 1.81 11.59
N VAL A 4 -0.90 1.48 10.70
CA VAL A 4 -0.72 1.56 9.24
C VAL A 4 -1.19 2.93 8.78
N LEU A 5 -0.38 3.59 7.97
CA LEU A 5 -0.70 4.85 7.31
C LEU A 5 -0.99 4.56 5.84
N VAL A 6 -2.15 5.00 5.36
CA VAL A 6 -2.53 4.86 3.96
C VAL A 6 -2.67 6.25 3.36
N ASP A 7 -1.67 6.63 2.56
CA ASP A 7 -1.74 7.85 1.77
C ASP A 7 -2.61 7.61 0.54
N HIS A 8 -3.49 8.54 0.25
CA HIS A 8 -4.37 8.57 -0.91
C HIS A 8 -4.59 10.03 -1.34
N ASP A 9 -5.31 10.26 -2.44
CA ASP A 9 -5.51 11.62 -2.97
C ASP A 9 -6.18 12.59 -1.97
N GLY A 10 -6.92 12.06 -0.99
CA GLY A 10 -7.58 12.86 0.06
C GLY A 10 -6.73 13.13 1.31
N GLY A 11 -5.47 12.69 1.34
CA GLY A 11 -4.57 12.79 2.49
C GLY A 11 -4.16 11.43 3.03
N THR A 12 -3.96 11.33 4.34
CA THR A 12 -3.49 10.10 5.00
C THR A 12 -4.55 9.57 5.96
N VAL A 13 -4.87 8.29 5.85
CA VAL A 13 -5.73 7.58 6.80
C VAL A 13 -4.88 6.76 7.75
N GLU A 14 -5.05 6.96 9.05
CA GLU A 14 -4.44 6.15 10.09
C GLU A 14 -5.33 4.95 10.45
N VAL A 15 -4.79 3.74 10.32
CA VAL A 15 -5.48 2.49 10.65
C VAL A 15 -4.80 1.87 11.86
N ARG A 16 -5.52 1.82 12.98
CA ARG A 16 -5.05 1.21 14.24
C ARG A 16 -5.51 -0.25 14.33
N ALA A 17 -4.94 -0.99 15.28
CA ALA A 17 -5.35 -2.36 15.56
C ALA A 17 -6.87 -2.50 15.76
N GLY A 18 -7.47 -3.51 15.11
CA GLY A 18 -8.92 -3.74 15.12
C GLY A 18 -9.70 -2.93 14.09
N GLN A 19 -9.06 -2.03 13.34
CA GLN A 19 -9.69 -1.30 12.24
C GLN A 19 -9.33 -1.92 10.88
N SER A 20 -10.10 -1.56 9.87
CA SER A 20 -9.90 -1.95 8.48
C SER A 20 -10.12 -0.75 7.59
N VAL A 21 -9.41 -0.69 6.47
CA VAL A 21 -9.59 0.34 5.44
C VAL A 21 -9.90 -0.34 4.11
N LEU A 22 -10.83 0.24 3.35
CA LEU A 22 -11.17 -0.21 2.00
C LEU A 22 -10.68 0.83 1.00
N THR A 23 -9.72 0.43 0.18
CA THR A 23 -9.28 1.21 -0.99
C THR A 23 -10.04 0.74 -2.22
N ARG A 24 -10.49 1.66 -3.07
CA ARG A 24 -11.26 1.29 -4.28
C ARG A 24 -10.33 0.98 -5.45
N GLY A 25 -10.78 0.13 -6.36
CA GLY A 25 -10.06 -0.12 -7.61
C GLY A 25 -9.84 1.19 -8.39
N GLY A 26 -8.61 1.41 -8.82
CA GLY A 26 -8.20 2.65 -9.50
C GLY A 26 -7.74 3.78 -8.58
N GLU A 27 -7.89 3.63 -7.26
CA GLU A 27 -7.36 4.60 -6.29
C GLU A 27 -5.84 4.48 -6.19
N ARG A 28 -5.14 5.63 -6.24
CA ARG A 28 -3.72 5.68 -5.95
C ARG A 28 -3.52 5.67 -4.45
N ILE A 29 -2.76 4.70 -3.98
CA ILE A 29 -2.48 4.54 -2.55
C ILE A 29 -1.03 4.16 -2.30
N ARG A 30 -0.52 4.55 -1.13
CA ARG A 30 0.78 4.13 -0.59
C ARG A 30 0.59 3.68 0.85
N TYR A 31 1.07 2.48 1.15
CA TYR A 31 1.13 1.97 2.52
C TYR A 31 2.46 2.39 3.16
N SER A 32 2.41 2.87 4.39
CA SER A 32 3.56 3.02 5.27
C SER A 32 3.18 2.68 6.72
N CYS A 33 4.16 2.63 7.61
CA CYS A 33 3.94 2.31 9.02
C CYS A 33 4.33 3.50 9.89
N GLY A 34 3.61 3.68 10.99
CA GLY A 34 3.99 4.63 12.04
C GLY A 34 5.35 4.29 12.68
N PRO A 35 5.86 5.16 13.56
CA PRO A 35 7.21 5.05 14.14
C PRO A 35 7.45 3.77 14.96
N GLU A 36 6.39 3.15 15.47
CA GLU A 36 6.47 1.89 16.22
C GLU A 36 6.38 0.65 15.31
N GLY A 37 6.27 0.83 13.99
CA GLY A 37 6.00 -0.25 13.04
C GLY A 37 4.54 -0.72 13.07
N ALA A 38 4.21 -1.67 12.19
CA ALA A 38 2.92 -2.35 12.18
C ALA A 38 3.02 -3.67 11.41
N GLU A 39 2.25 -4.66 11.83
CA GLU A 39 1.99 -5.87 11.05
C GLU A 39 0.57 -5.76 10.48
N TYR A 40 0.43 -5.99 9.17
CA TYR A 40 -0.85 -5.90 8.49
C TYR A 40 -0.95 -6.90 7.35
N VAL A 41 -2.18 -7.20 6.97
CA VAL A 41 -2.49 -8.03 5.80
C VAL A 41 -3.34 -7.21 4.84
N ALA A 42 -2.92 -7.16 3.58
CA ALA A 42 -3.72 -6.60 2.50
C ALA A 42 -4.46 -7.72 1.77
N VAL A 43 -5.77 -7.53 1.56
CA VAL A 43 -6.61 -8.48 0.83
C VAL A 43 -7.16 -7.78 -0.41
N CYS A 44 -6.82 -8.27 -1.59
CA CYS A 44 -7.27 -7.71 -2.86
C CYS A 44 -8.45 -8.52 -3.42
N LEU A 45 -9.45 -7.80 -3.93
CA LEU A 45 -10.55 -8.37 -4.71
C LEU A 45 -10.70 -7.56 -6.02
N PRO A 46 -10.57 -8.21 -7.20
CA PRO A 46 -10.22 -9.61 -7.42
C PRO A 46 -8.80 -9.94 -6.92
N ALA A 47 -8.48 -11.24 -6.85
CA ALA A 47 -7.16 -11.70 -6.43
C ALA A 47 -6.06 -10.97 -7.22
N PHE A 48 -5.00 -10.58 -6.51
CA PHE A 48 -3.89 -9.82 -7.07
C PHE A 48 -3.30 -10.50 -8.32
N ARG A 49 -3.06 -9.71 -9.37
CA ARG A 49 -2.33 -10.12 -10.57
C ARG A 49 -1.29 -9.05 -10.94
N PRO A 50 -0.04 -9.43 -11.26
CA PRO A 50 0.99 -8.47 -11.66
C PRO A 50 0.57 -7.55 -12.81
N ASP A 51 -0.17 -8.08 -13.79
CA ASP A 51 -0.62 -7.31 -14.97
C ASP A 51 -1.70 -6.28 -14.66
N THR A 52 -2.27 -6.30 -13.45
CA THR A 52 -3.34 -5.38 -13.01
C THR A 52 -2.81 -4.24 -12.14
N VAL A 53 -1.50 -4.16 -11.92
CA VAL A 53 -0.89 -3.08 -11.15
C VAL A 53 -0.67 -1.86 -12.02
N HIS A 54 -1.04 -0.69 -11.51
CA HIS A 54 -0.78 0.60 -12.18
C HIS A 54 0.34 1.32 -11.42
N ARG A 55 1.60 0.92 -11.66
CA ARG A 55 2.79 1.63 -11.15
C ARG A 55 3.16 2.76 -12.12
N ASP A 56 3.73 3.83 -11.59
CA ASP A 56 4.30 4.88 -12.44
C ASP A 56 5.56 4.37 -13.12
N GLU A 57 5.71 4.69 -14.41
CA GLU A 57 6.84 4.25 -15.24
C GLU A 57 8.17 4.89 -14.80
N ASP A 58 8.14 6.04 -14.12
CA ASP A 58 9.33 6.74 -13.61
C ASP A 58 10.02 6.04 -12.43
N ASP A 59 9.36 5.09 -11.76
CA ASP A 59 9.93 4.34 -10.62
C ASP A 59 10.97 3.27 -11.07
N ALA A 60 10.96 2.90 -12.36
CA ALA A 60 11.78 1.82 -12.92
C ALA A 60 13.28 2.16 -13.06
N THR A 61 13.70 3.41 -12.87
CA THR A 61 15.11 3.82 -13.01
C THR A 61 15.92 3.68 -11.70
N SER A 62 15.27 3.39 -10.56
CA SER A 62 15.95 3.30 -9.25
C SER A 62 15.86 1.95 -8.55
N ALA A 63 15.10 0.99 -9.09
CA ALA A 63 15.12 -0.39 -8.62
C ALA A 63 16.41 -1.07 -9.11
N GLY A 64 17.47 -0.98 -8.29
CA GLY A 64 18.58 -1.92 -8.39
C GLY A 64 18.02 -3.33 -8.49
N GLU A 65 18.56 -4.07 -9.46
CA GLU A 65 18.25 -5.47 -9.75
C GLU A 65 18.02 -6.26 -8.44
N VAL A 66 16.77 -6.69 -8.21
CA VAL A 66 16.48 -7.72 -7.21
C VAL A 66 16.95 -9.04 -7.81
N PRO A 67 18.01 -9.68 -7.28
CA PRO A 67 18.37 -11.02 -7.71
C PRO A 67 17.22 -11.96 -7.36
N GLN A 68 16.88 -12.85 -8.30
CA GLN A 68 16.01 -14.00 -8.08
C GLN A 68 16.57 -14.90 -6.97
#